data_AF-A0A168I656-F1
#
_entry.id   AF-A0A168I656-F1
#
_cell.length_a   1.000
_cell.length_b   1.000
_cell.length_c   1.000
_cell.angle_alpha   90.00
_cell.angle_beta   90.00
_cell.angle_gamma   90.00
#
_symmetry.space_group_name_H-M   'P 1'
#
loop_
_entity.id
_entity.type
_entity.pdbx_description
1 polymer ?
#
loop_
_entity_poly.entity_id
_entity_poly.type
_entity_poly.pdbx_seq_one_letter_code
_entity_poly.pdbx_strand_id
1 'polypeptide(L)'
;MLVNELASEDREAIRKLQNDISSLYAAVAEDYKEEWKKECAKQTYTECPDIPDVVTQVEQGCKDLGILDQCQLIPVESDYYDWELQQRAFRVNAPSKEHMCKSVVMENTRCTHEDISDPNYSRYYCVITQYVKPVNTQKMLNFCRGLKNKEISKKYYNFRLADPEVSLQLTGYKKGGVCPVGMKQPIPIILAESITKLEPSVIYLGAGHIDWKLGIPVDTFIDSTKCFVADLD
;
A
#
# COMPACT_ATOMS: atom_id res chain seq x y z
N MET A 1 -0.06 -29.54 -1.34
CA MET A 1 0.78 -29.45 -2.55
C MET A 1 0.83 -27.99 -2.92
N LEU A 2 1.98 -27.36 -2.70
CA LEU A 2 2.21 -25.95 -2.99
C LEU A 2 2.37 -25.76 -4.51
N VAL A 3 1.99 -24.60 -5.05
CA VAL A 3 2.11 -24.30 -6.50
C VAL A 3 3.54 -24.52 -7.02
N ASN A 4 4.54 -24.30 -6.17
CA ASN A 4 5.96 -24.49 -6.52
C ASN A 4 6.37 -25.96 -6.65
N GLU A 5 5.57 -26.88 -6.10
CA GLU A 5 5.76 -28.33 -6.17
C GLU A 5 5.11 -28.96 -7.42
N LEU A 6 4.33 -28.18 -8.18
CA LEU A 6 3.68 -28.64 -9.40
C LEU A 6 4.67 -28.79 -10.57
N ALA A 7 4.30 -29.62 -11.55
CA ALA A 7 5.05 -29.76 -12.79
C ALA A 7 5.14 -28.42 -13.54
N SER A 8 6.16 -28.25 -14.39
CA SER A 8 6.35 -26.98 -15.12
C SER A 8 5.16 -26.62 -16.01
N GLU A 9 4.54 -27.61 -16.65
CA GLU A 9 3.35 -27.43 -17.50
C GLU A 9 2.15 -26.91 -16.69
N ASP A 10 1.90 -27.49 -15.51
CA ASP A 10 0.82 -27.05 -14.61
C ASP A 10 1.06 -25.61 -14.12
N ARG A 11 2.31 -25.27 -13.79
CA ARG A 11 2.68 -23.90 -13.38
C ARG A 11 2.48 -22.90 -14.51
N GLU A 12 2.74 -23.28 -15.75
CA GLU A 12 2.50 -22.44 -16.93
C GLU A 12 1.00 -22.27 -17.19
N ALA A 13 0.21 -23.33 -17.08
CA ALA A 13 -1.24 -23.27 -17.19
C ALA A 13 -1.85 -22.35 -16.12
N ILE A 14 -1.38 -22.42 -14.87
CA ILE A 14 -1.79 -21.52 -13.79
C ILE A 14 -1.45 -20.06 -14.11
N ARG A 15 -0.24 -19.78 -14.62
CA ARG A 15 0.15 -18.41 -15.01
C ARG A 15 -0.73 -17.88 -16.14
N LYS A 16 -1.06 -18.72 -17.13
CA LYS A 16 -1.97 -18.33 -18.21
C LYS A 16 -3.35 -17.94 -17.66
N LEU A 17 -3.92 -18.77 -16.79
CA LEU A 17 -5.20 -18.49 -16.15
C LEU A 17 -5.16 -17.18 -15.34
N GLN A 18 -4.06 -16.92 -14.60
CA GLN A 18 -3.88 -15.67 -13.86
C GLN A 18 -3.88 -14.43 -14.79
N ASN A 19 -3.22 -14.53 -15.94
CA ASN A 19 -3.20 -13.47 -16.95
C ASN A 19 -4.58 -13.25 -17.57
N ASP A 20 -5.32 -14.34 -17.86
CA ASP A 20 -6.67 -14.28 -18.42
C ASP A 20 -7.63 -13.59 -17.42
N ILE A 21 -7.54 -13.93 -16.12
CA ILE A 21 -8.32 -13.27 -15.05
C ILE A 21 -7.97 -11.78 -14.96
N SER A 22 -6.68 -11.44 -14.94
CA SER A 22 -6.24 -10.04 -14.86
C SER A 22 -6.73 -9.22 -16.07
N SER A 23 -6.69 -9.82 -17.26
CA SER A 23 -7.19 -9.20 -18.50
C SER A 23 -8.70 -9.02 -18.47
N LEU A 24 -9.44 -9.97 -17.89
CA LEU A 24 -10.89 -9.83 -17.70
C LEU A 24 -11.22 -8.65 -16.79
N TYR A 25 -10.55 -8.52 -15.63
CA TYR A 25 -10.74 -7.38 -14.74
C TYR A 25 -10.47 -6.04 -15.44
N ALA A 26 -9.41 -5.97 -16.25
CA ALA A 26 -9.13 -4.76 -17.04
C ALA A 26 -10.24 -4.46 -18.06
N ALA A 27 -10.81 -5.48 -18.68
CA ALA A 27 -11.92 -5.31 -19.63
C ALA A 27 -13.23 -4.85 -18.97
N VAL A 28 -13.45 -5.18 -17.69
CA VAL A 28 -14.66 -4.82 -16.92
C VAL A 28 -14.39 -3.74 -15.87
N ALA A 29 -13.35 -2.93 -16.04
CA ALA A 29 -12.87 -2.04 -14.99
C ALA A 29 -13.88 -0.95 -14.58
N GLU A 30 -14.71 -0.47 -15.50
CA GLU A 30 -15.78 0.49 -15.16
C GLU A 30 -16.89 -0.17 -14.33
N ASP A 31 -17.35 -1.36 -14.73
CA ASP A 31 -18.32 -2.15 -13.95
C ASP A 31 -17.77 -2.48 -12.55
N TYR A 32 -16.48 -2.81 -12.48
CA TYR A 32 -15.77 -3.05 -11.21
C TYR A 32 -15.81 -1.82 -10.30
N LYS A 33 -15.60 -0.60 -10.83
CA LYS A 33 -15.66 0.65 -10.05
C LYS A 33 -17.07 0.96 -9.56
N GLU A 34 -18.10 0.65 -10.36
CA GLU A 34 -19.49 0.82 -9.93
C GLU A 34 -19.85 -0.14 -8.79
N GLU A 35 -19.45 -1.41 -8.91
CA GLU A 35 -19.70 -2.41 -7.88
C GLU A 35 -18.89 -2.13 -6.61
N TRP A 36 -17.68 -1.59 -6.75
CA TRP A 36 -16.83 -1.19 -5.63
C TRP A 36 -17.56 -0.30 -4.62
N LYS A 37 -18.30 0.71 -5.09
CA LYS A 37 -19.06 1.62 -4.22
C LYS A 37 -20.16 0.91 -3.47
N LYS A 38 -20.83 -0.05 -4.11
CA LYS A 38 -21.88 -0.86 -3.48
C LYS A 38 -21.29 -1.76 -2.40
N GLU A 39 -20.13 -2.36 -2.66
CA GLU A 39 -19.42 -3.17 -1.67
C GLU A 39 -18.94 -2.34 -0.47
N CYS A 40 -18.37 -1.15 -0.70
CA CYS A 40 -17.95 -0.26 0.40
C CYS A 40 -19.12 0.13 1.31
N ALA A 41 -20.30 0.38 0.73
CA ALA A 41 -21.50 0.73 1.48
C ALA A 41 -22.01 -0.39 2.40
N LYS A 42 -21.66 -1.66 2.15
CA LYS A 42 -22.07 -2.78 3.02
C LYS A 42 -21.31 -2.79 4.34
N GLN A 43 -20.09 -2.26 4.38
CA GLN A 43 -19.23 -2.23 5.57
C GLN A 43 -19.15 -3.58 6.30
N THR A 44 -19.11 -4.70 5.58
CA THR A 44 -19.21 -6.07 6.14
C THR A 44 -18.18 -6.38 7.22
N TYR A 45 -17.07 -5.64 7.26
CA TYR A 45 -16.07 -5.76 8.32
C TYR A 45 -16.62 -5.51 9.73
N THR A 46 -17.72 -4.74 9.87
CA THR A 46 -18.37 -4.49 11.17
C THR A 46 -19.04 -5.73 11.74
N GLU A 47 -19.24 -6.78 10.93
CA GLU A 47 -19.73 -8.08 11.38
C GLU A 47 -18.64 -8.90 12.08
N CYS A 48 -17.37 -8.48 11.97
CA CYS A 48 -16.26 -9.12 12.68
C CYS A 48 -16.37 -8.81 14.19
N PRO A 49 -16.46 -9.83 15.06
CA PRO A 49 -16.67 -9.62 16.49
C PRO A 49 -15.47 -9.00 17.21
N ASP A 50 -14.25 -9.23 16.69
CA ASP A 50 -13.00 -8.86 17.33
C ASP A 50 -12.13 -8.01 16.37
N ILE A 51 -12.52 -6.76 16.17
CA ILE A 51 -11.72 -5.79 15.40
C ILE A 51 -10.59 -5.26 16.30
N PRO A 52 -9.30 -5.47 15.95
CA PRO A 52 -8.19 -4.97 16.76
C PRO A 52 -8.16 -3.44 16.82
N ASP A 53 -7.78 -2.86 17.95
CA ASP A 53 -7.70 -1.39 18.14
C ASP A 53 -6.89 -0.67 17.03
N VAL A 54 -5.82 -1.32 16.54
CA VAL A 54 -4.98 -0.78 15.46
C VAL A 54 -5.70 -0.70 14.12
N VAL A 55 -6.71 -1.55 13.88
CA VAL A 55 -7.58 -1.48 12.70
C VAL A 55 -8.59 -0.35 12.88
N THR A 56 -9.14 -0.19 14.09
CA THR A 56 -10.01 0.95 14.43
C THR A 56 -9.28 2.29 14.25
N GLN A 57 -7.96 2.35 14.51
CA GLN A 57 -7.12 3.51 14.18
C GLN A 57 -7.11 3.81 12.67
N VAL A 58 -7.03 2.78 11.82
CA VAL A 58 -7.11 2.96 10.35
C VAL A 58 -8.51 3.39 9.93
N GLU A 59 -9.55 2.79 10.51
CA GLU A 59 -10.95 3.18 10.26
C GLU A 59 -11.18 4.66 10.59
N GLN A 60 -10.71 5.11 11.76
CA GLN A 60 -10.80 6.53 12.15
C GLN A 60 -10.01 7.41 11.17
N GLY A 61 -8.81 7.00 10.75
CA GLY A 61 -8.06 7.72 9.72
C GLY A 61 -8.82 7.81 8.39
N CYS A 62 -9.57 6.79 8.00
CA CYS A 62 -10.44 6.83 6.82
C CYS A 62 -11.63 7.77 7.00
N LYS A 63 -12.21 7.85 8.22
CA LYS A 63 -13.26 8.82 8.56
C LYS A 63 -12.74 10.26 8.48
N ASP A 64 -11.57 10.52 9.06
CA ASP A 64 -10.95 11.85 9.10
C ASP A 64 -10.60 12.34 7.69
N LEU A 65 -10.26 11.43 6.78
CA LEU A 65 -10.02 11.71 5.36
C LEU A 65 -11.31 11.78 4.52
N GLY A 66 -12.48 11.42 5.07
CA GLY A 66 -13.75 11.41 4.34
C GLY A 66 -13.85 10.34 3.25
N ILE A 67 -13.18 9.20 3.45
CA ILE A 67 -13.06 8.11 2.46
C ILE A 67 -13.58 6.76 2.96
N LEU A 68 -14.14 6.68 4.17
CA LEU A 68 -14.57 5.42 4.76
C LEU A 68 -15.60 4.68 3.89
N ASP A 69 -16.49 5.42 3.22
CA ASP A 69 -17.51 4.90 2.30
C ASP A 69 -16.96 4.57 0.90
N GLN A 70 -15.68 4.79 0.66
CA GLN A 70 -14.97 4.54 -0.60
C GLN A 70 -13.86 3.49 -0.46
N CYS A 71 -13.63 2.98 0.74
CA CYS A 71 -12.62 1.98 1.04
C CYS A 71 -13.24 0.73 1.66
N GLN A 72 -12.51 -0.38 1.56
CA GLN A 72 -12.88 -1.64 2.19
C GLN A 72 -11.84 -2.01 3.24
N LEU A 73 -12.30 -2.28 4.45
CA LEU A 73 -11.51 -3.00 5.45
C LEU A 73 -11.84 -4.49 5.33
N ILE A 74 -10.83 -5.33 5.17
CA ILE A 74 -11.02 -6.75 4.83
C ILE A 74 -10.24 -7.60 5.84
N PRO A 75 -10.91 -8.37 6.71
CA PRO A 75 -10.24 -9.36 7.52
C PRO A 75 -9.77 -10.52 6.63
N VAL A 76 -8.57 -11.03 6.90
CA VAL A 76 -7.97 -12.20 6.26
C VAL A 76 -7.53 -13.20 7.33
N GLU A 77 -7.17 -14.39 6.89
CA GLU A 77 -6.79 -15.51 7.74
C GLU A 77 -5.43 -15.26 8.41
N SER A 78 -5.19 -15.87 9.58
CA SER A 78 -3.94 -15.68 10.33
C SER A 78 -2.70 -16.22 9.61
N ASP A 79 -2.88 -17.21 8.73
CA ASP A 79 -1.83 -17.79 7.88
C ASP A 79 -1.73 -17.10 6.51
N TYR A 80 -2.46 -15.99 6.30
CA TYR A 80 -2.53 -15.28 5.02
C TYR A 80 -1.15 -14.92 4.45
N TYR A 81 -0.17 -14.60 5.29
CA TYR A 81 1.19 -14.27 4.84
C TYR A 81 2.08 -15.47 4.52
N ASP A 82 1.65 -16.68 4.89
CA ASP A 82 2.31 -17.92 4.50
C ASP A 82 1.91 -18.35 3.08
N TRP A 83 0.87 -17.73 2.52
CA TRP A 83 0.36 -18.02 1.18
C TRP A 83 1.16 -17.31 0.08
N GLU A 84 1.12 -17.90 -1.11
CA GLU A 84 1.63 -17.27 -2.32
C GLU A 84 0.90 -15.95 -2.62
N LEU A 85 1.63 -14.95 -3.15
CA LEU A 85 1.08 -13.60 -3.35
C LEU A 85 -0.16 -13.58 -4.25
N GLN A 86 -0.27 -14.49 -5.21
CA GLN A 86 -1.47 -14.59 -6.04
C GLN A 86 -2.69 -15.07 -5.24
N GLN A 87 -2.52 -16.08 -4.38
CA GLN A 87 -3.62 -16.59 -3.54
C GLN A 87 -4.10 -15.48 -2.60
N ARG A 88 -3.16 -14.72 -2.04
CA ARG A 88 -3.43 -13.52 -1.25
C ARG A 88 -4.24 -12.46 -2.00
N ALA A 89 -3.97 -12.27 -3.30
CA ALA A 89 -4.71 -11.35 -4.16
C ALA A 89 -6.15 -11.82 -4.37
N PHE A 90 -6.35 -13.11 -4.70
CA PHE A 90 -7.69 -13.68 -4.85
C PHE A 90 -8.51 -13.57 -3.56
N ARG A 91 -7.89 -13.77 -2.39
CA ARG A 91 -8.59 -13.68 -1.10
C ARG A 91 -9.23 -12.32 -0.84
N VAL A 92 -8.66 -11.25 -1.36
CA VAL A 92 -9.20 -9.88 -1.22
C VAL A 92 -9.90 -9.39 -2.49
N ASN A 93 -10.16 -10.29 -3.45
CA ASN A 93 -10.71 -9.99 -4.77
C ASN A 93 -9.90 -8.94 -5.53
N ALA A 94 -8.58 -8.92 -5.34
CA ALA A 94 -7.70 -8.05 -6.10
C ALA A 94 -7.60 -8.56 -7.55
N PRO A 95 -7.63 -7.66 -8.56
CA PRO A 95 -7.56 -8.03 -9.97
C PRO A 95 -6.32 -8.85 -10.34
N SER A 96 -5.20 -8.56 -9.69
CA SER A 96 -3.94 -9.29 -9.87
C SER A 96 -3.00 -9.08 -8.67
N LYS A 97 -1.90 -9.84 -8.60
CA LYS A 97 -0.86 -9.65 -7.58
C LYS A 97 -0.18 -8.27 -7.64
N GLU A 98 -0.22 -7.59 -8.78
CA GLU A 98 0.30 -6.23 -8.99
C GLU A 98 -0.51 -5.18 -8.21
N HIS A 99 -1.78 -5.46 -7.90
CA HIS A 99 -2.64 -4.58 -7.09
C HIS A 99 -2.35 -4.72 -5.58
N MET A 100 -1.64 -5.79 -5.19
CA MET A 100 -1.19 -5.98 -3.82
C MET A 100 0.01 -5.07 -3.56
N CYS A 101 -0.16 -4.10 -2.67
CA CYS A 101 0.85 -3.11 -2.32
C CYS A 101 1.28 -3.23 -0.85
N LYS A 102 2.47 -2.72 -0.56
CA LYS A 102 3.01 -2.58 0.79
C LYS A 102 3.33 -1.12 1.05
N SER A 103 3.12 -0.70 2.29
CA SER A 103 3.66 0.56 2.78
C SER A 103 4.86 0.28 3.69
N VAL A 104 5.92 1.06 3.55
CA VAL A 104 7.14 0.96 4.34
C VAL A 104 7.64 2.35 4.72
N VAL A 105 8.13 2.52 5.94
CA VAL A 105 8.73 3.78 6.36
C VAL A 105 10.20 3.79 5.94
N MET A 106 10.56 4.78 5.13
CA MET A 106 11.92 5.05 4.71
C MET A 106 12.49 6.23 5.48
N GLU A 107 13.68 6.06 6.05
CA GLU A 107 14.42 7.06 6.79
C GLU A 107 15.57 7.62 5.94
N ASN A 108 15.65 8.94 5.82
CA ASN A 108 16.84 9.64 5.38
C ASN A 108 17.84 9.73 6.54
N THR A 109 18.73 8.74 6.66
CA THR A 109 19.69 8.67 7.78
C THR A 109 20.77 9.75 7.75
N ARG A 110 20.76 10.63 6.73
CA ARG A 110 21.66 11.78 6.60
C ARG A 110 20.92 13.13 6.67
N CYS A 111 19.62 13.10 6.95
CA CYS A 111 18.87 14.30 7.27
C CYS A 111 19.46 14.94 8.54
N THR A 112 19.60 16.26 8.54
CA THR A 112 20.26 17.00 9.65
C THR A 112 19.28 17.47 10.72
N HIS A 113 17.99 17.23 10.55
CA HIS A 113 16.95 17.56 11.51
C HIS A 113 16.05 16.35 11.75
N GLU A 114 15.33 16.38 12.88
CA GLU A 114 14.31 15.39 13.21
C GLU A 114 12.91 15.82 12.76
N ASP A 115 12.76 17.09 12.35
CA ASP A 115 11.48 17.65 11.92
C ASP A 115 10.93 16.93 10.67
N ILE A 116 9.62 16.70 10.68
CA ILE A 116 8.84 16.08 9.59
C ILE A 116 7.77 17.03 9.03
N SER A 117 7.72 18.27 9.52
CA SER A 117 6.73 19.28 9.12
C SER A 117 6.87 19.74 7.67
N ASP A 118 8.09 19.67 7.12
CA ASP A 118 8.38 19.99 5.72
C ASP A 118 8.35 18.73 4.85
N PRO A 119 7.26 18.47 4.11
CA PRO A 119 7.15 17.27 3.29
C PRO A 119 8.18 17.22 2.15
N ASN A 120 8.73 18.37 1.74
CA ASN A 120 9.71 18.45 0.66
C ASN A 120 11.13 18.09 1.10
N TYR A 121 11.39 18.05 2.42
CA TYR A 121 12.65 17.58 2.98
C TYR A 121 12.43 16.96 4.36
N SER A 122 11.65 15.89 4.42
CA SER A 122 11.41 15.17 5.67
C SER A 122 12.52 14.15 5.95
N ARG A 123 12.75 13.87 7.24
CA ARG A 123 13.58 12.71 7.63
C ARG A 123 12.90 11.39 7.26
N TYR A 124 11.59 11.29 7.40
CA TYR A 124 10.84 10.04 7.20
C TYR A 124 9.81 10.20 6.08
N TYR A 125 9.66 9.16 5.27
CA TYR A 125 8.61 9.06 4.24
C TYR A 125 7.93 7.70 4.34
N CYS A 126 6.60 7.67 4.30
CA CYS A 126 5.85 6.43 4.08
C CYS A 126 5.81 6.16 2.57
N VAL A 127 6.48 5.11 2.12
CA VAL A 127 6.58 4.75 0.70
C VAL A 127 5.66 3.59 0.40
N ILE A 128 4.80 3.75 -0.60
CA ILE A 128 3.87 2.73 -1.08
C ILE A 128 4.37 2.20 -2.42
N THR A 129 4.54 0.89 -2.52
CA THR A 129 4.95 0.19 -3.75
C THR A 129 4.24 -1.17 -3.85
N GLN A 130 4.18 -1.71 -5.06
CA GLN A 130 3.64 -3.05 -5.32
C GLN A 130 4.52 -4.11 -4.62
N TYR A 131 3.94 -5.22 -4.12
CA TYR A 131 4.73 -6.28 -3.48
C TYR A 131 5.76 -6.90 -4.41
N VAL A 132 5.43 -6.97 -5.71
CA VAL A 132 6.28 -7.51 -6.77
C VAL A 132 7.49 -6.63 -7.12
N LYS A 133 7.59 -5.42 -6.57
CA LYS A 133 8.70 -4.49 -6.81
C LYS A 133 9.40 -4.05 -5.51
N PRO A 134 10.75 -3.98 -5.50
CA PRO A 134 11.48 -3.30 -4.44
C PRO A 134 11.37 -1.77 -4.59
N VAL A 135 11.66 -1.02 -3.52
CA VAL A 135 11.76 0.44 -3.61
C VAL A 135 13.14 0.82 -4.17
N ASN A 136 13.19 1.52 -5.29
CA ASN A 136 14.43 2.05 -5.84
C ASN A 136 14.88 3.32 -5.08
N THR A 137 15.76 3.15 -4.09
CA THR A 137 16.23 4.24 -3.23
C THR A 137 17.02 5.32 -3.97
N GLN A 138 17.64 5.00 -5.12
CA GLN A 138 18.35 5.98 -5.94
C GLN A 138 17.37 6.86 -6.72
N LYS A 139 16.28 6.31 -7.24
CA LYS A 139 15.20 7.11 -7.83
C LYS A 139 14.49 7.96 -6.78
N MET A 140 14.17 7.37 -5.61
CA MET A 140 13.62 8.12 -4.46
C MET A 140 14.52 9.30 -4.07
N LEU A 141 15.84 9.10 -3.97
CA LEU A 141 16.79 10.17 -3.70
C LEU A 141 16.68 11.29 -4.73
N ASN A 142 16.63 10.96 -6.02
CA ASN A 142 16.55 11.95 -7.09
C ASN A 142 15.23 12.73 -7.05
N PHE A 143 14.13 12.04 -6.75
CA PHE A 143 12.81 12.64 -6.56
C PHE A 143 12.82 13.63 -5.38
N CYS A 144 13.21 13.19 -4.17
CA CYS A 144 13.20 14.06 -2.98
C CYS A 144 14.15 15.27 -3.13
N ARG A 145 15.26 15.13 -3.86
CA ARG A 145 16.12 16.27 -4.21
C ARG A 145 15.42 17.26 -5.15
N GLY A 146 14.57 16.77 -6.05
CA GLY A 146 13.75 17.59 -6.93
C GLY A 146 12.77 18.48 -6.17
N LEU A 147 12.20 18.00 -5.05
CA LEU A 147 11.22 18.74 -4.24
C LEU A 147 11.76 20.07 -3.67
N LYS A 148 13.09 20.19 -3.51
CA LYS A 148 13.79 21.40 -3.08
C LYS A 148 14.66 22.01 -4.18
N ASN A 149 14.28 21.82 -5.45
CA ASN A 149 15.04 22.35 -6.61
C ASN A 149 16.54 22.00 -6.59
N LYS A 150 16.90 20.86 -5.96
CA LYS A 150 18.28 20.38 -5.74
C LYS A 150 19.17 21.34 -4.92
N GLU A 151 18.59 22.29 -4.18
CA GLU A 151 19.31 23.22 -3.28
C GLU A 151 20.07 22.45 -2.18
N ILE A 152 19.47 21.37 -1.68
CA ILE A 152 20.09 20.50 -0.68
C ILE A 152 21.07 19.54 -1.37
N SER A 153 22.32 19.55 -0.87
CA SER A 153 23.39 18.70 -1.40
C SER A 153 23.02 17.21 -1.29
N LYS A 154 23.35 16.43 -2.34
CA LYS A 154 23.13 14.97 -2.39
C LYS A 154 23.69 14.23 -1.16
N LYS A 155 24.74 14.75 -0.53
CA LYS A 155 25.36 14.12 0.64
C LYS A 155 24.41 13.99 1.84
N TYR A 156 23.37 14.82 1.92
CA TYR A 156 22.35 14.81 2.99
C TYR A 156 21.17 13.86 2.70
N TYR A 157 21.28 13.02 1.68
CA TYR A 157 20.27 12.02 1.35
C TYR A 157 20.88 10.62 1.41
N ASN A 158 20.31 9.74 2.25
CA ASN A 158 20.56 8.31 2.28
C ASN A 158 19.32 7.60 2.82
N PHE A 159 18.44 7.15 1.91
CA PHE A 159 17.21 6.47 2.29
C PHE A 159 17.47 5.00 2.64
N ARG A 160 17.07 4.59 3.83
CA ARG A 160 17.09 3.21 4.34
C ARG A 160 15.72 2.87 4.91
N LEU A 161 15.42 1.57 5.03
CA LEU A 161 14.24 1.15 5.77
C LEU A 161 14.41 1.60 7.23
N ALA A 162 13.40 2.28 7.78
CA ALA A 162 13.43 2.68 9.18
C ALA A 162 13.46 1.45 10.10
N ASP A 163 14.02 1.63 11.29
CA ASP A 163 13.95 0.61 12.34
C ASP A 163 12.47 0.28 12.65
N PRO A 164 12.10 -0.99 12.87
CA PRO A 164 10.71 -1.37 13.17
C PRO A 164 10.09 -0.62 14.35
N GLU A 165 10.87 -0.30 15.39
CA GLU A 165 10.39 0.45 16.55
C GLU A 165 10.12 1.91 16.19
N VAL A 166 11.01 2.53 15.41
CA VAL A 166 10.79 3.88 14.87
C VAL A 166 9.54 3.91 13.96
N SER A 167 9.39 2.92 13.08
CA SER A 167 8.20 2.77 12.25
C SER A 167 6.93 2.64 13.10
N LEU A 168 6.97 1.86 14.18
CA LEU A 168 5.84 1.70 15.10
C LEU A 168 5.50 3.02 15.82
N GLN A 169 6.50 3.79 16.23
CA GLN A 169 6.30 5.08 16.90
C GLN A 169 5.67 6.11 15.96
N LEU A 170 6.16 6.18 14.71
CA LEU A 170 5.65 7.12 13.70
C LEU A 170 4.25 6.76 13.21
N THR A 171 3.99 5.47 12.96
CA THR A 171 2.75 5.03 12.30
C THR A 171 1.70 4.51 13.27
N GLY A 172 2.11 3.95 14.42
CA GLY A 172 1.24 3.17 15.29
C GLY A 172 1.07 1.72 14.87
N TYR A 173 1.70 1.28 13.78
CA TYR A 173 1.51 -0.04 13.20
C TYR A 173 2.77 -0.89 13.24
N LYS A 174 2.60 -2.18 13.55
CA LYS A 174 3.69 -3.15 13.52
C LYS A 174 4.07 -3.50 12.08
N LYS A 175 5.30 -4.01 11.91
CA LYS A 175 5.78 -4.56 10.63
C LYS A 175 4.76 -5.57 10.07
N GLY A 176 4.45 -5.45 8.78
CA GLY A 176 3.47 -6.31 8.10
C GLY A 176 2.02 -5.81 8.16
N GLY A 177 1.72 -4.85 9.03
CA GLY A 177 0.42 -4.18 9.12
C GLY A 177 0.48 -2.68 8.82
N VAL A 178 1.63 -2.13 8.43
CA VAL A 178 1.77 -0.68 8.21
C VAL A 178 0.74 -0.19 7.19
N CYS A 179 -0.02 0.83 7.59
CA CYS A 179 -0.99 1.53 6.79
C CYS A 179 -0.56 3.00 6.65
N PRO A 180 -0.65 3.61 5.46
CA PRO A 180 -0.38 5.04 5.27
C PRO A 180 -1.52 5.94 5.79
N VAL A 181 -2.67 5.37 6.17
CA VAL A 181 -3.81 6.11 6.73
C VAL A 181 -3.84 5.94 8.24
N GLY A 182 -4.20 7.01 8.97
CA GLY A 182 -4.35 6.98 10.43
C GLY A 182 -3.04 6.96 11.21
N MET A 183 -1.91 7.31 10.58
CA MET A 183 -0.60 7.32 11.25
C MET A 183 -0.55 8.28 12.45
N LYS A 184 0.20 7.92 13.50
CA LYS A 184 0.38 8.76 14.71
C LYS A 184 1.07 10.10 14.43
N GLN A 185 1.94 10.12 13.42
CA GLN A 185 2.66 11.30 12.98
C GLN A 185 2.36 11.54 11.49
N PRO A 186 2.27 12.80 11.04
CA PRO A 186 1.93 13.15 9.66
C PRO A 186 3.14 12.98 8.73
N ILE A 187 3.72 11.78 8.67
CA ILE A 187 4.86 11.51 7.78
C ILE A 187 4.39 11.59 6.32
N PRO A 188 5.12 12.31 5.44
CA PRO A 188 4.73 12.45 4.05
C PRO A 188 4.69 11.10 3.33
N ILE A 189 3.74 10.95 2.41
CA ILE A 189 3.52 9.72 1.66
C ILE A 189 4.08 9.88 0.24
N ILE A 190 4.78 8.85 -0.24
CA ILE A 190 5.19 8.72 -1.64
C ILE A 190 4.58 7.45 -2.22
N LEU A 191 3.75 7.60 -3.24
CA LEU A 191 3.16 6.53 -4.03
C LEU A 191 4.03 6.26 -5.27
N ALA A 192 4.41 5.00 -5.48
CA ALA A 192 5.10 4.60 -6.71
C ALA A 192 4.21 4.86 -7.94
N GLU A 193 4.75 5.52 -8.97
CA GLU A 193 4.01 5.89 -10.18
C GLU A 193 3.39 4.67 -10.89
N SER A 194 4.01 3.50 -10.80
CA SER A 194 3.46 2.27 -11.39
C SER A 194 2.11 1.85 -10.82
N ILE A 195 1.76 2.29 -9.61
CA ILE A 195 0.43 2.07 -9.03
C ILE A 195 -0.65 2.86 -9.77
N THR A 196 -0.32 4.04 -10.30
CA THR A 196 -1.27 4.87 -11.08
C THR A 196 -1.62 4.27 -12.45
N LYS A 197 -0.93 3.19 -12.83
CA LYS A 197 -1.07 2.49 -14.10
C LYS A 197 -1.81 1.14 -13.95
N LEU A 198 -2.34 0.87 -12.76
CA LEU A 198 -3.13 -0.33 -12.49
C LEU A 198 -4.49 -0.24 -13.17
N GLU A 199 -4.97 -1.37 -13.67
CA GLU A 199 -6.29 -1.48 -14.28
C GLU A 199 -6.95 -2.78 -13.79
N PRO A 200 -8.07 -2.70 -13.04
CA PRO A 200 -8.71 -1.50 -12.48
C PRO A 200 -7.81 -0.68 -11.54
N SER A 201 -8.06 0.63 -11.47
CA SER A 201 -7.28 1.58 -10.64
C SER A 201 -7.59 1.45 -9.14
N VAL A 202 -7.15 0.36 -8.52
CA VAL A 202 -7.36 0.01 -7.10
C VAL A 202 -6.07 -0.55 -6.47
N ILE A 203 -5.88 -0.33 -5.17
CA ILE A 203 -4.79 -0.93 -4.40
C ILE A 203 -5.27 -1.58 -3.12
N TYR A 204 -4.50 -2.59 -2.69
CA TYR A 204 -4.70 -3.29 -1.43
C TYR A 204 -3.45 -3.15 -0.56
N LEU A 205 -3.61 -2.57 0.63
CA LEU A 205 -2.56 -2.26 1.60
C LEU A 205 -2.80 -3.00 2.92
N GLY A 206 -1.83 -2.96 3.84
CA GLY A 206 -2.08 -3.33 5.24
C GLY A 206 -3.05 -2.35 5.90
N ALA A 207 -3.91 -2.84 6.79
CA ALA A 207 -4.87 -2.02 7.54
C ALA A 207 -4.57 -2.03 9.05
N GLY A 208 -3.32 -1.70 9.41
CA GLY A 208 -2.89 -1.57 10.81
C GLY A 208 -2.57 -2.89 11.50
N HIS A 209 -3.16 -3.99 11.04
CA HIS A 209 -2.92 -5.36 11.49
C HIS A 209 -2.47 -6.27 10.34
N ILE A 210 -1.75 -7.34 10.67
CA ILE A 210 -1.27 -8.32 9.68
C ILE A 210 -2.46 -9.02 8.99
N ASP A 211 -3.47 -9.39 9.78
CA ASP A 211 -4.68 -10.08 9.31
C ASP A 211 -5.76 -9.15 8.74
N TRP A 212 -5.40 -7.92 8.38
CA TRP A 212 -6.35 -6.94 7.85
C TRP A 212 -5.77 -6.19 6.66
N LYS A 213 -6.64 -5.92 5.67
CA LYS A 213 -6.30 -5.18 4.45
C LYS A 213 -7.20 -3.98 4.24
N LEU A 214 -6.62 -2.93 3.66
CA LEU A 214 -7.33 -1.75 3.18
C LEU A 214 -7.34 -1.81 1.65
N GLY A 215 -8.50 -2.01 1.07
CA GLY A 215 -8.75 -1.82 -0.35
C GLY A 215 -9.20 -0.39 -0.62
N ILE A 216 -8.63 0.29 -1.61
CA ILE A 216 -9.02 1.67 -1.96
C ILE A 216 -8.72 2.00 -3.43
N PRO A 217 -9.59 2.74 -4.15
CA PRO A 217 -9.28 3.27 -5.47
C PRO A 217 -8.08 4.22 -5.42
N VAL A 218 -7.22 4.15 -6.44
CA VAL A 218 -5.96 4.93 -6.46
C VAL A 218 -6.25 6.43 -6.46
N ASP A 219 -7.22 6.88 -7.25
CA ASP A 219 -7.58 8.30 -7.34
C ASP A 219 -8.12 8.82 -6.00
N THR A 220 -9.02 8.08 -5.35
CA THR A 220 -9.50 8.39 -3.99
C THR A 220 -8.34 8.50 -3.00
N PHE A 221 -7.36 7.60 -3.06
CA PHE A 221 -6.19 7.65 -2.17
C PHE A 221 -5.33 8.89 -2.44
N ILE A 222 -5.00 9.20 -3.70
CA ILE A 222 -4.18 10.37 -4.06
C ILE A 222 -4.90 11.65 -3.66
N ASP A 223 -6.20 11.76 -3.96
CA ASP A 223 -6.98 12.96 -3.71
C ASP A 223 -7.18 13.23 -2.22
N SER A 224 -7.38 12.20 -1.41
CA SER A 224 -7.58 12.35 0.04
C SER A 224 -6.27 12.61 0.78
N THR A 225 -5.18 11.92 0.41
CA THR A 225 -3.90 12.01 1.15
C THR A 225 -2.98 13.11 0.64
N LYS A 226 -3.21 13.61 -0.59
CA LYS A 226 -2.30 14.53 -1.29
C LYS A 226 -0.87 14.01 -1.33
N CYS A 227 -0.70 12.68 -1.41
CA CYS A 227 0.61 12.04 -1.47
C CYS A 227 1.41 12.49 -2.70
N PHE A 228 2.73 12.41 -2.60
CA PHE A 228 3.59 12.53 -3.77
C PHE A 228 3.45 11.29 -4.66
N VAL A 229 3.52 11.49 -5.98
CA VAL A 229 3.66 10.40 -6.95
C VAL A 229 5.05 10.47 -7.57
N ALA A 230 5.79 9.36 -7.56
CA ALA A 230 7.16 9.32 -8.04
C ALA A 230 7.48 8.01 -8.77
N ASP A 231 8.30 8.09 -9.81
CA ASP A 231 8.90 6.90 -10.42
C ASP A 231 9.89 6.26 -9.41
N LEU A 232 9.54 5.08 -8.90
CA LEU A 232 10.30 4.31 -7.91
C LEU A 232 10.72 2.93 -8.42
N ASP A 233 10.50 2.64 -9.71
CA ASP A 233 10.73 1.32 -10.31
C ASP A 233 12.17 1.10 -10.79
#